data_AF-A0A3P3W8U8-F1
#
_entry.id   AF-A0A3P3W8U8-F1
#
_cell.length_a   1.000
_cell.length_b   1.000
_cell.length_c   1.000
_cell.angle_alpha   90.00
_cell.angle_beta   90.00
_cell.angle_gamma   90.00
#
_symmetry.space_group_name_H-M   'P 1'
#
loop_
_entity.id
_entity.type
_entity.pdbx_description
1 polymer ?
#
loop_
_entity_poly.entity_id
_entity_poly.type
_entity_poly.pdbx_seq_one_letter_code
_entity_poly.pdbx_strand_id
1 'polypeptide(L)'
;MEIEKLIGFFLGIVLVAFVLYNLFLFFKDRQLINSYLLLDSNETQDLKIFAIIAKSKIVTFGQSYQYAKFQFANNEVYVSLRNNHPKRLYFGPLVIKASESNSYSYFSMYELSEFKIIGDEIKIGFKPKNLIGTTYFLHLVNVNEEDRIILSSNLC
;
A
#
# COMPACT_ATOMS: atom_id res chain seq x y z
N MET A 1 7.76 24.51 40.18
CA MET A 1 7.89 23.68 38.97
C MET A 1 8.45 24.58 37.88
N GLU A 2 9.65 24.31 37.39
CA GLU A 2 10.29 25.14 36.36
C GLU A 2 9.46 25.11 35.07
N ILE A 3 9.28 26.27 34.42
CA ILE A 3 8.46 26.45 33.22
C ILE A 3 8.82 25.43 32.13
N GLU A 4 10.09 25.06 32.04
CA GLU A 4 10.63 24.04 31.13
C GLU A 4 9.97 22.66 31.32
N LYS A 5 9.69 22.24 32.56
CA LYS A 5 9.03 20.96 32.85
C LYS A 5 7.56 20.98 32.41
N LEU A 6 6.88 22.12 32.54
CA LEU A 6 5.51 22.30 32.07
C LEU A 6 5.45 22.26 30.53
N ILE A 7 6.38 22.94 29.85
CA ILE A 7 6.49 22.93 28.39
C ILE A 7 6.79 21.51 27.89
N GLY A 8 7.77 20.82 28.49
CA GLY A 8 8.11 19.45 28.13
C GLY A 8 6.93 18.49 28.32
N PHE A 9 6.17 18.62 29.40
CA PHE A 9 4.96 17.85 29.63
C PHE A 9 3.88 18.11 28.57
N PHE A 10 3.63 19.38 28.22
CA PHE A 10 2.67 19.75 27.19
C PHE A 10 3.07 19.22 25.81
N LEU A 11 4.34 19.35 25.42
CA LEU A 11 4.86 18.80 24.16
C LEU A 11 4.75 17.27 24.13
N GLY A 12 4.99 16.60 25.26
CA GLY A 12 4.78 15.16 25.40
C GLY A 12 3.34 14.74 25.12
N ILE A 13 2.37 15.46 25.71
CA ILE A 13 0.94 15.21 25.46
C ILE A 13 0.60 15.41 23.98
N VAL A 14 1.06 16.50 23.37
CA VAL A 14 0.80 16.78 21.95
C VAL A 14 1.37 15.69 21.06
N LEU A 15 2.59 15.21 21.34
CA LEU A 15 3.22 14.14 20.59
C LEU A 15 2.44 12.82 20.71
N VAL A 16 2.03 12.45 21.93
CA VAL A 16 1.24 11.24 22.17
C VAL A 16 -0.11 11.33 21.45
N ALA A 17 -0.81 12.46 21.54
CA ALA A 17 -2.08 12.68 20.84
C ALA A 17 -1.90 12.58 19.32
N PHE A 18 -0.82 13.13 18.78
CA PHE A 18 -0.49 13.02 17.36
C PHE A 18 -0.26 11.57 16.93
N VAL A 19 0.50 10.79 17.69
CA VAL A 19 0.73 9.35 17.39
C VAL A 19 -0.59 8.58 17.44
N LEU A 20 -1.41 8.79 18.47
CA LEU A 20 -2.70 8.11 18.61
C LEU A 20 -3.67 8.46 17.46
N TYR A 21 -3.71 9.72 17.05
CA TYR A 21 -4.52 10.15 15.91
C TYR A 21 -4.10 9.45 14.61
N ASN A 22 -2.80 9.36 14.32
CA ASN A 22 -2.30 8.68 13.14
C ASN A 22 -2.55 7.17 13.17
N LEU A 23 -2.43 6.53 14.35
CA LEU A 23 -2.81 5.13 14.54
C LEU A 23 -4.31 4.92 14.28
N PHE A 24 -5.16 5.80 14.81
CA PHE A 24 -6.60 5.74 14.57
C PHE A 24 -6.94 5.83 13.08
N LEU A 25 -6.33 6.77 12.34
CA LEU A 25 -6.52 6.87 10.89
C LEU A 25 -6.09 5.60 10.16
N PHE A 26 -4.93 5.04 10.52
CA PHE A 26 -4.44 3.80 9.93
C PHE A 26 -5.40 2.62 10.16
N PHE A 27 -5.92 2.46 11.38
CA PHE A 27 -6.90 1.40 11.68
C PHE A 27 -8.24 1.62 10.99
N LYS A 28 -8.70 2.88 10.90
CA LYS A 28 -9.92 3.23 10.18
C LYS A 28 -9.83 2.86 8.71
N ASP A 29 -8.72 3.21 8.04
CA ASP A 29 -8.49 2.84 6.65
C ASP A 29 -8.47 1.32 6.46
N ARG A 30 -7.79 0.60 7.36
CA ARG A 30 -7.74 -0.87 7.35
C ARG A 30 -9.13 -1.49 7.43
N GLN A 31 -9.98 -0.98 8.32
CA GLN A 31 -11.36 -1.45 8.44
C GLN A 31 -12.16 -1.19 7.16
N LEU A 32 -12.01 0.00 6.57
CA LEU A 32 -12.69 0.36 5.34
C LEU A 32 -12.27 -0.55 4.18
N ILE A 33 -10.96 -0.70 3.95
CA ILE A 33 -10.44 -1.57 2.89
C ILE A 33 -10.94 -3.00 3.07
N ASN A 34 -10.85 -3.54 4.29
CA ASN A 34 -11.32 -4.88 4.58
C ASN A 34 -12.82 -5.04 4.33
N SER A 35 -13.63 -4.02 4.61
CA SER A 35 -15.08 -4.07 4.33
C SER A 35 -15.38 -4.21 2.84
N TYR A 36 -14.58 -3.58 1.98
CA TYR A 36 -14.72 -3.70 0.52
C TYR A 36 -14.23 -5.04 -0.01
N LEU A 37 -13.11 -5.54 0.52
CA LEU A 37 -12.55 -6.82 0.10
C LEU A 37 -13.42 -8.03 0.51
N LEU A 38 -14.33 -7.88 1.47
CA LEU A 38 -15.24 -8.96 1.90
C LEU A 38 -16.49 -9.11 1.04
N LEU A 39 -16.87 -8.08 0.26
CA LEU A 39 -18.18 -8.03 -0.38
C LEU A 39 -18.18 -8.58 -1.80
N ASP A 40 -17.15 -8.29 -2.60
CA ASP A 40 -16.97 -8.87 -3.94
C ASP A 40 -15.59 -8.43 -4.46
N SER A 41 -14.57 -9.26 -4.27
CA SER A 41 -13.21 -8.93 -4.72
C SER A 41 -12.71 -9.96 -5.71
N ASN A 42 -12.38 -9.51 -6.92
CA ASN A 42 -11.45 -10.24 -7.76
C ASN A 42 -10.04 -10.05 -7.20
N GLU A 43 -9.21 -11.08 -7.32
CA GLU A 43 -7.83 -11.02 -6.84
C GLU A 43 -6.90 -11.81 -7.73
N THR A 44 -5.65 -11.38 -7.80
CA THR A 44 -4.61 -12.17 -8.45
C THR A 44 -4.18 -13.32 -7.55
N GLN A 45 -3.48 -14.29 -8.13
CA GLN A 45 -2.61 -15.14 -7.32
C GLN A 45 -1.47 -14.32 -6.67
N ASP A 46 -0.69 -14.95 -5.80
CA ASP A 46 0.52 -14.33 -5.27
C ASP A 46 1.59 -14.25 -6.36
N LEU A 47 1.75 -13.06 -6.93
CA LEU A 47 2.67 -12.79 -8.03
C LEU A 47 4.09 -12.63 -7.50
N LYS A 48 5.03 -13.36 -8.10
CA LYS A 48 6.44 -13.31 -7.71
C LYS A 48 7.06 -11.98 -8.17
N ILE A 49 7.68 -11.29 -7.22
CA ILE A 49 8.47 -10.08 -7.46
C ILE A 49 9.91 -10.54 -7.75
N PHE A 50 10.37 -10.33 -8.98
CA PHE A 50 11.76 -10.57 -9.37
C PHE A 50 12.69 -9.48 -8.83
N ALA A 51 12.26 -8.23 -8.96
CA ALA A 51 12.98 -7.07 -8.46
C ALA A 51 12.02 -6.04 -7.87
N ILE A 52 12.47 -5.38 -6.81
CA ILE A 52 11.76 -4.29 -6.17
C ILE A 52 12.71 -3.12 -5.96
N ILE A 53 12.28 -1.93 -6.41
CA ILE A 53 12.97 -0.68 -6.09
C ILE A 53 12.07 0.10 -5.13
N ALA A 54 12.55 0.27 -3.90
CA ALA A 54 11.90 1.06 -2.87
C ALA A 54 12.68 2.37 -2.67
N LYS A 55 12.09 3.50 -3.04
CA LYS A 55 12.68 4.84 -2.85
C LYS A 55 11.88 5.61 -1.80
N SER A 56 12.52 5.97 -0.70
CA SER A 56 11.93 6.80 0.34
C SER A 56 12.47 8.22 0.27
N LYS A 57 11.61 9.21 0.56
CA LYS A 57 12.03 10.60 0.79
C LYS A 57 12.32 10.93 2.26
N ILE A 58 11.76 10.18 3.22
CA ILE A 58 11.83 10.49 4.66
C ILE A 58 11.91 9.22 5.54
N VAL A 59 11.07 8.21 5.28
CA VAL A 59 11.04 6.96 6.06
C VAL A 59 10.94 5.75 5.13
N THR A 60 11.93 4.86 5.17
CA THR A 60 11.95 3.63 4.38
C THR A 60 11.18 2.54 5.14
N PHE A 61 10.06 2.09 4.59
CA PHE A 61 9.30 0.96 5.14
C PHE A 61 9.39 -0.25 4.19
N GLY A 62 9.91 -1.37 4.71
CA GLY A 62 10.06 -2.66 3.99
C GLY A 62 11.36 -2.72 3.17
N GLN A 63 12.33 -3.59 3.44
CA GLN A 63 12.36 -5.06 3.32
C GLN A 63 12.10 -5.58 1.89
N SER A 64 12.92 -6.55 1.48
CA SER A 64 12.84 -7.27 0.22
C SER A 64 11.56 -8.10 0.17
N TYR A 65 10.48 -7.52 -0.36
CA TYR A 65 9.24 -8.25 -0.67
C TYR A 65 9.48 -9.19 -1.85
N GLN A 66 8.97 -10.42 -1.73
CA GLN A 66 9.10 -11.47 -2.74
C GLN A 66 7.82 -11.72 -3.52
N TYR A 67 6.67 -11.31 -2.96
CA TYR A 67 5.36 -11.51 -3.58
C TYR A 67 4.49 -10.28 -3.44
N ALA A 68 3.67 -10.03 -4.46
CA ALA A 68 2.60 -9.05 -4.48
C ALA A 68 1.27 -9.74 -4.80
N LYS A 69 0.21 -9.31 -4.15
CA LYS A 69 -1.16 -9.72 -4.45
C LYS A 69 -1.99 -8.49 -4.73
N PHE A 70 -2.69 -8.47 -5.86
CA PHE A 70 -3.58 -7.39 -6.23
C PHE A 70 -5.02 -7.81 -5.98
N GLN A 71 -5.81 -6.89 -5.45
CA GLN A 71 -7.23 -7.11 -5.19
C GLN A 71 -8.01 -5.94 -5.76
N PHE A 72 -9.17 -6.25 -6.33
CA PHE A 72 -9.99 -5.34 -7.11
C PHE A 72 -11.41 -5.39 -6.55
N ALA A 73 -11.87 -4.28 -5.98
CA ALA A 73 -13.22 -4.18 -5.43
C ALA A 73 -13.71 -2.74 -5.57
N ASN A 74 -14.98 -2.56 -5.95
CA ASN A 74 -15.63 -1.25 -6.04
C ASN A 74 -14.86 -0.22 -6.90
N ASN A 75 -14.31 -0.65 -8.04
CA ASN A 75 -13.48 0.18 -8.93
C ASN A 75 -12.19 0.72 -8.26
N GLU A 76 -11.77 0.09 -7.16
CA GLU A 76 -10.52 0.37 -6.47
C GLU A 76 -9.54 -0.78 -6.64
N VAL A 77 -8.25 -0.44 -6.57
CA VAL A 77 -7.17 -1.42 -6.66
C VAL A 77 -6.30 -1.34 -5.42
N TYR A 78 -6.13 -2.49 -4.80
CA TYR A 78 -5.36 -2.69 -3.60
C TYR A 78 -4.16 -3.59 -3.89
N VAL A 79 -3.02 -3.32 -3.27
CA VAL A 79 -1.83 -4.16 -3.34
C VAL A 79 -1.36 -4.57 -1.95
N SER A 80 -1.16 -5.86 -1.77
CA SER A 80 -0.59 -6.45 -0.56
C SER A 80 0.77 -7.05 -0.90
N LEU A 81 1.80 -6.75 -0.12
CA LEU A 81 3.18 -7.21 -0.32
C LEU A 81 3.56 -8.19 0.79
N ARG A 82 4.38 -9.20 0.51
CA ARG A 82 4.93 -10.07 1.56
C ARG A 82 6.33 -10.57 1.26
N ASN A 83 7.07 -10.91 2.32
CA ASN A 83 8.47 -11.33 2.23
C ASN A 83 8.67 -12.83 1.98
N ASN A 84 7.72 -13.70 2.36
CA ASN A 84 7.90 -15.14 2.22
C ASN A 84 6.55 -15.89 2.10
N HIS A 85 6.50 -16.92 1.25
CA HIS A 85 5.40 -17.89 1.14
C HIS A 85 5.73 -19.12 2.02
N PRO A 86 4.80 -19.74 2.78
CA PRO A 86 3.35 -19.55 2.85
C PRO A 86 2.87 -18.65 4.01
N LYS A 87 3.74 -17.85 4.64
CA LYS A 87 3.31 -17.04 5.79
C LYS A 87 2.29 -15.99 5.32
N ARG A 88 1.10 -15.98 5.93
CA ARG A 88 -0.03 -15.07 5.62
C ARG A 88 0.19 -13.61 6.07
N LEU A 89 1.40 -13.24 6.45
CA LEU A 89 1.70 -11.89 6.92
C LEU A 89 1.99 -11.00 5.71
N TYR A 90 0.95 -10.30 5.27
CA TYR A 90 1.06 -9.25 4.28
C TYR A 90 1.30 -7.89 4.94
N PHE A 91 2.17 -7.12 4.32
CA PHE A 91 2.17 -5.67 4.44
C PHE A 91 1.15 -5.09 3.45
N GLY A 92 0.31 -4.16 3.89
CA GLY A 92 -0.84 -3.74 3.11
C GLY A 92 -2.13 -4.38 3.63
N PRO A 93 -3.24 -4.30 2.86
CA PRO A 93 -3.38 -3.70 1.52
C PRO A 93 -3.08 -2.18 1.46
N LEU A 94 -2.40 -1.73 0.40
CA LEU A 94 -2.22 -0.32 0.05
C LEU A 94 -3.16 0.01 -1.11
N VAL A 95 -3.81 1.17 -1.08
CA VAL A 95 -4.73 1.62 -2.15
C VAL A 95 -3.89 2.28 -3.24
N ILE A 96 -3.80 1.70 -4.44
CA ILE A 96 -3.03 2.26 -5.56
C ILE A 96 -3.90 2.92 -6.65
N LYS A 97 -5.20 2.64 -6.60
CA LYS A 97 -6.26 3.33 -7.36
C LYS A 97 -7.49 3.40 -6.47
N ALA A 98 -7.91 4.61 -6.11
CA ALA A 98 -9.09 4.84 -5.28
C ALA A 98 -10.25 5.34 -6.14
N SER A 99 -11.48 5.04 -5.72
CA SER A 99 -12.67 5.68 -6.25
C SER A 99 -12.77 7.12 -5.77
N GLU A 100 -13.44 7.99 -6.53
CA GLU A 100 -13.61 9.41 -6.16
C GLU A 100 -14.39 9.59 -4.84
N SER A 101 -15.18 8.60 -4.44
CA SER A 101 -16.01 8.62 -3.24
C SER A 101 -15.27 8.34 -1.93
N ASN A 102 -14.07 7.76 -1.96
CA ASN A 102 -13.38 7.30 -0.74
C ASN A 102 -12.21 8.19 -0.34
N SER A 103 -12.25 8.69 0.90
CA SER A 103 -11.16 9.46 1.51
C SER A 103 -10.29 8.56 2.39
N TYR A 104 -9.27 7.96 1.81
CA TYR A 104 -8.23 7.24 2.57
C TYR A 104 -7.25 8.22 3.22
N SER A 105 -6.68 7.85 4.37
CA SER A 105 -5.57 8.60 4.94
C SER A 105 -4.31 8.50 4.07
N TYR A 106 -3.37 9.42 4.29
CA TYR A 106 -2.13 9.48 3.52
C TYR A 106 -1.23 8.24 3.67
N PHE A 107 -1.43 7.42 4.71
CA PHE A 107 -0.66 6.18 4.91
C PHE A 107 -1.06 5.07 3.95
N SER A 108 -2.32 5.05 3.53
CA SER A 108 -2.90 3.98 2.73
C SER A 108 -3.00 4.36 1.26
N MET A 109 -2.98 5.66 0.94
CA MET A 109 -3.24 6.18 -0.40
C MET A 109 -1.97 6.38 -1.24
N TYR A 110 -1.90 5.61 -2.31
CA TYR A 110 -0.89 5.66 -3.35
C TYR A 110 -1.54 5.98 -4.69
N GLU A 111 -0.74 6.44 -5.63
CA GLU A 111 -1.11 6.60 -7.02
C GLU A 111 -0.23 5.71 -7.90
N LEU A 112 -0.86 5.07 -8.88
CA LEU A 112 -0.17 4.36 -9.95
C LEU A 112 0.70 5.35 -10.72
N SER A 113 2.02 5.11 -10.73
CA SER A 113 2.98 5.92 -11.46
C SER A 113 3.49 5.25 -12.73
N GLU A 114 3.39 3.92 -12.82
CA GLU A 114 3.79 3.15 -14.00
C GLU A 114 3.00 1.85 -14.08
N PHE A 115 2.51 1.51 -15.27
CA PHE A 115 2.02 0.18 -15.60
C PHE A 115 2.48 -0.15 -17.02
N LYS A 116 3.29 -1.20 -17.17
CA LYS A 116 3.80 -1.65 -18.47
C LYS A 116 3.89 -3.16 -18.53
N ILE A 117 3.50 -3.72 -19.66
CA ILE A 117 3.67 -5.14 -19.99
C ILE A 117 4.72 -5.21 -21.11
N ILE A 118 5.80 -5.97 -20.86
CA ILE A 118 6.92 -6.12 -21.79
C ILE A 118 7.22 -7.62 -21.93
N GLY A 119 6.71 -8.23 -23.00
CA GLY A 119 6.81 -9.69 -23.17
C GLY A 119 6.16 -10.43 -22.01
N ASP A 120 6.96 -11.14 -21.22
CA ASP A 120 6.50 -11.90 -20.05
C ASP A 120 6.66 -11.20 -18.70
N GLU A 121 7.09 -9.94 -18.73
CA GLU A 121 7.28 -9.12 -17.54
C GLU A 121 6.18 -8.07 -17.40
N ILE A 122 5.74 -7.84 -16.15
CA ILE A 122 4.86 -6.73 -15.80
C ILE A 122 5.60 -5.81 -14.84
N LYS A 123 5.67 -4.52 -15.19
CA LYS A 123 6.24 -3.46 -14.35
C LYS A 123 5.13 -2.61 -13.79
N ILE A 124 5.06 -2.53 -12.46
CA ILE A 124 4.05 -1.76 -11.74
C ILE A 124 4.75 -0.82 -10.76
N GLY A 125 4.64 0.48 -11.01
CA GLY A 125 5.14 1.54 -10.15
C GLY A 125 3.99 2.22 -9.43
N PHE A 126 4.12 2.44 -8.12
CA PHE A 126 3.18 3.25 -7.35
C PHE A 126 3.91 4.05 -6.28
N LYS A 127 3.43 5.27 -6.05
CA LYS A 127 4.04 6.22 -5.11
C LYS A 127 2.98 6.82 -4.19
N PRO A 128 3.34 7.26 -2.98
CA PRO A 128 2.38 7.90 -2.10
C PRO A 128 1.80 9.14 -2.79
N LYS A 129 0.49 9.37 -2.66
CA LYS A 129 -0.15 10.58 -3.22
C LYS A 129 0.38 11.86 -2.58
N ASN A 130 0.84 11.76 -1.33
CA ASN A 130 1.45 12.85 -0.56
C ASN A 130 2.98 12.69 -0.46
N LEU A 131 3.70 13.72 -0.01
CA LEU A 131 5.18 13.75 0.00
C LEU A 131 5.87 12.75 0.97
N ILE A 132 5.12 12.06 1.82
CA ILE A 132 5.64 11.19 2.88
C ILE A 132 5.32 9.74 2.54
N GLY A 133 6.35 8.92 2.33
CA GLY A 133 6.23 7.47 2.16
C GLY A 133 7.30 6.89 1.22
N THR A 134 7.09 5.65 0.81
CA THR A 134 8.02 4.89 -0.05
C THR A 134 7.39 4.69 -1.43
N THR A 135 8.08 5.09 -2.49
CA THR A 135 7.71 4.70 -3.86
C THR A 135 8.19 3.28 -4.14
N TYR A 136 7.32 2.45 -4.69
CA TYR A 136 7.62 1.08 -5.06
C TYR A 136 7.57 0.90 -6.58
N PHE A 137 8.58 0.23 -7.13
CA PHE A 137 8.56 -0.29 -8.50
C PHE A 137 8.71 -1.81 -8.43
N LEU A 138 7.65 -2.52 -8.80
CA LEU A 138 7.58 -3.97 -8.81
C LEU A 138 7.87 -4.47 -10.22
N HIS A 139 8.77 -5.45 -10.32
CA HIS A 139 9.02 -6.21 -11.54
C HIS A 139 8.48 -7.62 -11.31
N LEU A 140 7.36 -7.94 -11.94
CA LEU A 140 6.69 -9.22 -11.83
C LEU A 140 7.07 -10.11 -13.01
N VAL A 141 7.33 -11.38 -12.73
CA VAL A 141 7.72 -12.40 -13.72
C VAL A 141 6.85 -13.64 -13.59
N ASN A 142 6.75 -14.40 -14.69
CA ASN A 142 5.95 -15.64 -14.74
C ASN A 142 4.48 -15.42 -14.35
N VAL A 143 3.91 -14.26 -14.70
CA VAL A 143 2.49 -13.96 -14.46
C VAL A 143 1.67 -14.76 -15.48
N ASN A 144 0.70 -15.54 -14.99
CA ASN A 144 -0.20 -16.32 -15.85
C ASN A 144 -1.13 -15.39 -16.65
N GLU A 145 -1.80 -15.93 -17.67
CA GLU A 145 -2.63 -15.13 -18.58
C GLU A 145 -3.87 -14.53 -17.89
N GLU A 146 -4.45 -15.23 -16.93
CA GLU A 146 -5.61 -14.76 -16.17
C GLU A 146 -5.26 -13.51 -15.34
N ASP A 147 -4.18 -13.58 -14.57
CA ASP A 147 -3.67 -12.47 -13.77
C ASP A 147 -3.25 -11.29 -14.66
N ARG A 148 -2.68 -11.55 -15.85
CA ARG A 148 -2.36 -10.50 -16.84
C ARG A 148 -3.62 -9.76 -17.27
N ILE A 149 -4.66 -10.48 -17.66
CA ILE A 149 -5.94 -9.89 -18.12
C ILE A 149 -6.58 -9.06 -17.01
N ILE A 150 -6.61 -9.59 -15.78
CA ILE A 150 -7.19 -8.88 -14.63
C ILE A 150 -6.39 -7.60 -14.32
N LEU A 151 -5.06 -7.67 -14.32
CA LEU A 151 -4.21 -6.49 -14.11
C LEU A 151 -4.43 -5.44 -15.22
N SER A 152 -4.39 -5.84 -16.49
CA SER A 152 -4.60 -4.93 -17.62
C SER A 152 -5.97 -4.27 -17.61
N SER A 153 -7.03 -5.00 -17.27
CA SER A 153 -8.40 -4.45 -17.26
C SER A 153 -8.65 -3.45 -16.13
N ASN A 154 -7.85 -3.49 -15.05
CA ASN A 154 -8.06 -2.65 -13.86
C ASN A 154 -7.01 -1.53 -13.70
N LEU A 155 -5.80 -1.70 -14.24
CA LEU A 155 -4.67 -0.76 -14.10
C LEU A 155 -4.37 0.06 -15.36
N CYS A 156 -4.92 -0.30 -16.53
CA CYS A 156 -4.90 0.57 -17.71
C CYS A 156 -5.93 1.70 -17.63
#